data_AF-A0A9X1ABD9-F1
#
_entry.id   AF-A0A9X1ABD9-F1
#
_cell.length_a   1.000
_cell.length_b   1.000
_cell.length_c   1.000
_cell.angle_alpha   90.00
_cell.angle_beta   90.00
_cell.angle_gamma   90.00
#
_symmetry.space_group_name_H-M   'P 1'
#
loop_
_entity.id
_entity.type
_entity.pdbx_description
1 polymer ?
#
loop_
_entity_poly.entity_id
_entity_poly.type
_entity_poly.pdbx_seq_one_letter_code
_entity_poly.pdbx_strand_id
1 'polypeptide(L)' 'MNFVIEFYRLREEDGAHATLDRVSLEALDIKAAVGIAGSLFHTLAMPQVPDQVRICDMGGRELYDGPASGTEPALP' A
#
# COMPACT_ATOMS: atom_id res chain seq x y z
N MET A 1 -6.93 11.21 11.15
CA MET A 1 -6.22 10.01 11.65
C MET A 1 -4.99 9.81 10.79
N ASN A 2 -3.84 9.55 11.41
CA ASN A 2 -2.64 9.31 10.64
C ASN A 2 -2.56 7.83 10.26
N PHE A 3 -2.33 7.60 8.98
CA PHE A 3 -2.11 6.29 8.40
C PHE A 3 -0.73 6.25 7.77
N VAL A 4 -0.21 5.05 7.68
CA VAL A 4 1.08 4.77 7.08
C VAL A 4 0.85 3.77 5.96
N ILE A 5 1.04 4.23 4.74
CA ILE A 5 0.93 3.42 3.54
C ILE A 5 2.32 2.91 3.21
N GLU A 6 2.45 1.60 3.11
CA GLU A 6 3.70 0.92 2.82
C GLU A 6 3.52 0.14 1.53
N PHE A 7 4.25 0.54 0.50
CA PHE A 7 4.30 -0.13 -0.79
C PHE A 7 5.43 -1.13 -0.77
N TYR A 8 5.13 -2.37 -1.10
CA TYR A 8 6.13 -3.42 -1.15
C TYR A 8 5.86 -4.35 -2.32
N ARG A 9 6.93 -4.98 -2.78
CA ARG A 9 6.85 -6.03 -3.79
C ARG A 9 7.22 -7.37 -3.18
N LEU A 10 6.49 -8.41 -3.57
CA LEU A 10 6.89 -9.78 -3.33
C LEU A 10 7.75 -10.24 -4.50
N ARG A 11 8.97 -10.70 -4.22
CA ARG A 11 9.71 -11.48 -5.22
C ARG A 11 9.30 -12.94 -5.09
N GLU A 12 8.56 -13.45 -6.06
CA GLU A 12 8.18 -14.87 -6.13
C GLU A 12 9.39 -15.81 -6.09
N GLU A 13 10.56 -15.34 -6.54
CA GLU A 13 11.81 -16.11 -6.60
C GLU A 13 12.36 -16.51 -5.23
N ASP A 14 12.28 -15.63 -4.22
CA ASP A 14 12.89 -15.85 -2.89
C ASP A 14 11.92 -15.56 -1.72
N GLY A 15 10.67 -15.19 -2.00
CA GLY A 15 9.69 -14.77 -0.98
C GLY A 15 10.08 -13.50 -0.23
N ALA A 16 11.06 -12.74 -0.75
CA ALA A 16 11.54 -11.54 -0.11
C ALA A 16 10.55 -10.39 -0.32
N HIS A 17 10.13 -9.77 0.78
CA HIS A 17 9.37 -8.53 0.79
C HIS A 17 10.36 -7.36 0.67
N ALA A 18 10.36 -6.68 -0.47
CA ALA A 18 11.12 -5.44 -0.64
C ALA A 18 10.17 -4.26 -0.49
N THR A 19 10.27 -3.55 0.63
CA THR A 19 9.61 -2.26 0.81
C THR A 19 10.17 -1.28 -0.22
N LEU A 20 9.31 -0.80 -1.11
CA LEU A 20 9.67 0.14 -2.15
C LEU A 20 9.54 1.57 -1.65
N ASP A 21 8.43 1.88 -0.99
CA ASP A 21 8.14 3.22 -0.49
C ASP A 21 7.23 3.19 0.73
N ARG A 22 7.30 4.22 1.56
CA ARG A 22 6.49 4.35 2.77
C ARG A 22 6.04 5.80 2.93
N VAL A 23 4.74 6.01 2.83
CA VAL A 23 4.10 7.34 2.90
C VAL A 23 3.22 7.42 4.13
N SER A 24 3.56 8.31 5.05
CA SER A 24 2.66 8.68 6.16
C SER A 24 1.73 9.79 5.70
N LEU A 25 0.42 9.60 5.85
CA LEU A 25 -0.59 10.60 5.51
C LEU A 25 -1.70 10.68 6.54
N GLU A 26 -2.37 11.82 6.59
CA GLU A 26 -3.56 11.99 7.40
C GLU A 26 -4.80 11.74 6.53
N ALA A 27 -5.67 10.82 6.96
CA ALA A 27 -6.97 10.58 6.35
C ALA A 27 -8.07 10.60 7.41
N LEU A 28 -9.32 10.76 6.97
CA LEU A 28 -10.48 10.66 7.85
C LEU A 28 -10.71 9.21 8.29
N ASP A 29 -10.60 8.28 7.34
CA ASP A 29 -10.87 6.85 7.52
C ASP A 29 -9.98 6.00 6.63
N ILE A 30 -9.95 4.69 6.90
CA ILE A 30 -9.21 3.71 6.10
C ILE A 30 -9.60 3.73 4.61
N LYS A 31 -10.89 3.94 4.28
CA LYS A 31 -11.34 4.01 2.89
C LYS A 31 -10.71 5.20 2.15
N ALA A 32 -10.57 6.34 2.83
CA ALA A 32 -9.88 7.49 2.27
C ALA A 32 -8.38 7.18 2.10
N ALA A 33 -7.75 6.52 3.08
CA ALA A 33 -6.36 6.09 2.97
C ALA A 33 -6.13 5.12 1.79
N VAL A 34 -7.02 4.16 1.55
CA VAL A 34 -6.96 3.24 0.38
C VAL A 34 -7.11 4.01 -0.93
N GLY A 35 -8.06 4.94 -1.01
CA GLY A 35 -8.24 5.78 -2.21
C GLY A 35 -7.01 6.64 -2.51
N ILE A 36 -6.37 7.18 -1.46
CA ILE A 36 -5.11 7.91 -1.60
C ILE A 36 -3.98 6.95 -1.98
N ALA A 37 -3.92 5.74 -1.43
CA ALA A 37 -2.92 4.72 -1.79
C ALA A 37 -2.94 4.41 -3.29
N GLY A 38 -4.13 4.18 -3.88
CA GLY A 38 -4.26 3.95 -5.31
C GLY A 38 -3.89 5.18 -6.15
N SER A 39 -4.22 6.39 -5.67
CA SER A 39 -3.80 7.64 -6.33
C SER A 39 -2.29 7.83 -6.27
N LEU A 40 -1.67 7.50 -5.13
CA LEU A 40 -0.22 7.51 -4.91
C LEU A 40 0.46 6.50 -5.82
N PHE A 41 -0.08 5.29 -5.96
CA PHE A 41 0.43 4.29 -6.89
C PHE A 41 0.50 4.81 -8.34
N HIS A 42 -0.50 5.59 -8.78
CA HIS A 42 -0.52 6.16 -10.13
C HIS A 42 0.36 7.42 -10.29
N THR A 43 0.64 8.14 -9.21
CA THR A 43 1.33 9.44 -9.24
C THR A 43 2.80 9.37 -8.80
N LEU A 44 3.16 8.44 -7.92
CA LEU A 44 4.54 8.18 -7.56
C LEU A 44 5.24 7.55 -8.75
N ALA A 45 6.24 8.27 -9.27
CA ALA A 45 7.21 7.72 -10.20
C ALA A 45 8.12 6.73 -9.44
N MET A 46 7.60 5.54 -9.14
CA MET A 46 8.37 4.51 -8.46
C MET A 46 9.34 3.87 -9.46
N PRO A 47 10.62 3.70 -9.09
CA PRO A 47 11.58 3.02 -9.96
C PRO A 47 11.18 1.56 -10.23
N GLN A 48 10.38 0.96 -9.34
CA GLN A 48 9.80 -0.37 -9.48
C GLN A 48 8.31 -0.34 -9.12
N VAL A 49 7.50 -1.18 -9.78
CA VAL A 49 6.06 -1.27 -9.53
C VAL A 49 5.82 -2.13 -8.29
N PRO A 50 5.18 -1.63 -7.22
CA PRO A 50 4.78 -2.46 -6.10
C PRO A 50 3.64 -3.40 -6.49
N ASP A 51 3.74 -4.64 -6.04
CA ASP A 51 2.67 -5.64 -6.18
C ASP A 51 1.59 -5.44 -5.10
N GLN A 52 2.00 -5.07 -3.89
CA GLN A 52 1.12 -4.94 -2.74
C GLN A 52 1.31 -3.60 -2.01
N VAL A 53 0.24 -3.21 -1.33
CA VAL A 53 0.20 -2.07 -0.43
C VAL A 53 -0.41 -2.49 0.89
N ARG A 54 0.21 -2.04 1.96
CA ARG A 54 -0.24 -2.23 3.33
C ARG A 54 -0.49 -0.88 3.96
N ILE A 55 -1.60 -0.74 4.67
CA ILE A 55 -1.94 0.48 5.40
C ILE A 55 -1.99 0.15 6.87
N CYS A 56 -1.13 0.80 7.64
CA CYS A 56 -1.05 0.70 9.07
C CYS A 56 -1.54 1.98 9.74
N ASP A 57 -2.12 1.87 10.93
CA ASP A 57 -2.32 3.02 11.81
C ASP A 57 -0.98 3.47 12.45
N MET A 58 -0.96 4.65 13.07
CA MET A 58 0.17 5.11 13.90
C MET A 58 0.57 4.12 15.01
N GLY A 59 -0.37 3.31 15.49
CA GLY A 59 -0.08 2.23 16.44
C GLY A 59 0.64 1.02 15.84
N GLY A 60 0.97 1.02 14.54
CA GLY A 60 1.56 -0.12 13.83
C GLY A 60 0.57 -1.27 13.58
N ARG A 61 -0.73 -1.02 13.77
CA ARG A 61 -1.77 -1.99 13.46
C ARG A 61 -2.04 -1.98 11.98
N GLU A 62 -1.88 -3.11 11.31
CA GLU A 62 -2.37 -3.31 9.96
C GLU A 62 -3.89 -3.16 9.92
N LEU A 63 -4.35 -2.24 9.09
CA LEU A 63 -5.76 -1.99 8.86
C LEU A 63 -6.18 -2.49 7.47
N TYR A 64 -5.28 -2.45 6.49
CA TYR A 64 -5.52 -2.93 5.13
C TYR A 64 -4.25 -3.56 4.56
N ASP A 65 -4.43 -4.63 3.81
CA ASP A 65 -3.40 -5.32 3.04
C ASP A 65 -4.04 -5.78 1.73
N GLY A 66 -3.45 -5.41 0.60
CA GLY A 66 -4.04 -5.68 -0.71
C GLY A 66 -3.15 -5.24 -1.87
N PRO A 67 -3.62 -5.39 -3.11
CA PRO A 67 -2.84 -4.98 -4.28
C PRO A 67 -2.68 -3.46 -4.35
N ALA A 68 -1.49 -2.99 -4.76
CA ALA A 68 -1.15 -1.57 -4.78
C ALA A 68 -2.05 -0.72 -5.69
N SER A 69 -2.68 -1.35 -6.68
CA SER A 69 -3.65 -0.70 -7.57
C SER A 69 -4.98 -0.34 -6.88
N GLY A 70 -5.21 -0.78 -5.63
CA GLY A 70 -6.47 -0.56 -4.91
C GLY A 70 -7.69 -1.28 -5.51
N THR A 71 -7.46 -2.08 -6.55
CA THR A 71 -8.46 -2.97 -7.16
C THR A 71 -8.55 -4.20 -6.28
N GLU A 72 -9.69 -4.44 -5.61
CA GLU A 72 -9.94 -5.73 -4.94
C GLU A 72 -9.52 -6.86 -5.89
N PRO A 73 -8.73 -7.85 -5.44
CA PRO A 73 -8.33 -8.95 -6.31
C PRO A 73 -9.61 -9.56 -6.88
N ALA A 74 -9.78 -9.45 -8.19
CA ALA A 74 -10.79 -10.21 -8.90
C ALA A 74 -10.38 -11.68 -8.76
N LEU A 75 -10.89 -12.32 -7.70
CA LEU A 75 -10.78 -13.76 -7.57
C LEU A 75 -11.53 -14.42 -8.75
N PRO A 76 -10.96 -15.48 -9.35
CA PRO A 76 -11.48 -16.13 -10.55
C PRO A 76 -12.86 -16.77 -10.36
#